data_AF-A0A3D4RK29-F1
#
_entry.id   AF-A0A3D4RK29-F1
#
_cell.length_a   1.000
_cell.length_b   1.000
_cell.length_c   1.000
_cell.angle_alpha   90.00
_cell.angle_beta   90.00
_cell.angle_gamma   90.00
#
_symmetry.space_group_name_H-M   'P 1'
#
loop_
_entity.id
_entity.type
_entity.pdbx_description
1 polymer ?
#
loop_
_entity_poly.entity_id
_entity_poly.type
_entity_poly.pdbx_seq_one_letter_code
_entity_poly.pdbx_strand_id
1 'polypeptide(L)'
;MKKIILSLIAILCCISASSANRLQIVIDYKNGIYQGYTYDKIIVEEKDFLKDKHRYEGRFYEEFQNNYKGVAYIPDVVNEDEPVLKIEILQVTRKGDLQANVIYGDQTTTVQAEGGTFGTFLNLFGDGMEHLGKQVGKWMKKAAK
;
A
#
# COMPACT_ATOMS: atom_id res chain seq x y z
N MET A 1 -30.12 -33.63 26.96
CA MET A 1 -28.99 -32.76 27.41
C MET A 1 -27.75 -32.79 26.48
N LYS A 2 -27.81 -33.29 25.23
CA LYS A 2 -26.66 -33.26 24.29
C LYS A 2 -26.70 -32.13 23.24
N LYS A 3 -27.88 -31.54 22.99
CA LYS A 3 -28.05 -30.50 21.95
C LYS A 3 -27.64 -29.09 22.38
N ILE A 4 -27.67 -28.79 23.68
CA ILE A 4 -27.35 -27.46 24.22
C ILE A 4 -25.83 -27.20 24.22
N ILE A 5 -25.04 -28.25 24.41
CA ILE A 5 -23.57 -28.15 24.46
C ILE A 5 -22.99 -27.83 23.07
N LEU A 6 -23.55 -28.40 21.99
CA LEU A 6 -23.09 -28.09 20.63
C LEU A 6 -23.35 -26.63 20.24
N SER A 7 -24.46 -26.03 20.69
CA SER A 7 -24.77 -24.63 20.41
C SER A 7 -23.84 -23.66 21.15
N LEU A 8 -23.41 -23.98 22.38
CA LEU A 8 -22.45 -23.14 23.11
C LEU A 8 -21.04 -23.17 22.51
N ILE A 9 -20.60 -24.33 21.99
CA ILE A 9 -19.29 -24.44 21.33
C ILE A 9 -19.30 -23.72 19.97
N ALA A 10 -20.42 -23.76 19.24
CA ALA A 10 -20.58 -23.03 17.98
C ALA A 10 -20.53 -21.50 18.19
N ILE A 11 -21.07 -20.99 19.30
CA ILE A 11 -21.02 -19.56 19.63
C ILE A 11 -19.60 -19.16 20.07
N LEU A 12 -18.88 -20.03 20.79
CA LEU A 12 -17.50 -19.75 21.22
C LEU A 12 -16.51 -19.74 20.05
N CYS A 13 -16.68 -20.60 19.04
CA CYS A 13 -15.85 -20.59 17.83
C CYS A 13 -16.12 -19.40 16.90
N CYS A 14 -17.29 -18.75 17.01
CA CYS A 14 -17.59 -17.54 16.24
C CYS A 14 -17.03 -16.25 16.89
N ILE A 15 -16.67 -16.28 18.17
CA ILE A 15 -16.08 -15.12 18.85
C ILE A 15 -14.57 -15.00 18.56
N SER A 16 -13.91 -16.09 18.17
CA SER A 16 -12.51 -16.08 17.71
C SER A 16 -12.30 -15.59 16.27
N ALA A 17 -13.36 -15.14 15.58
CA ALA A 17 -13.32 -14.83 14.14
C ALA A 17 -13.16 -13.35 13.78
N SER A 18 -12.87 -12.43 14.71
CA SER A 18 -12.70 -11.02 14.33
C SER A 18 -11.79 -10.21 15.27
N SER A 19 -10.56 -10.64 15.50
CA SER A 19 -9.48 -9.65 15.45
C SER A 19 -9.19 -9.44 13.98
N ALA A 20 -9.76 -8.38 13.37
CA ALA A 20 -9.30 -7.97 12.05
C ALA A 20 -7.80 -7.74 12.19
N ASN A 21 -6.97 -8.55 11.52
CA ASN A 21 -5.55 -8.26 11.46
C ASN A 21 -5.45 -6.91 10.76
N ARG A 22 -4.97 -5.89 11.48
CA ARG A 22 -4.82 -4.55 10.93
C ARG A 22 -3.39 -4.36 10.47
N LEU A 23 -3.22 -3.63 9.38
CA LEU A 23 -1.93 -3.28 8.82
C LEU A 23 -1.91 -1.81 8.49
N GLN A 24 -0.94 -1.10 9.04
CA GLN A 24 -0.71 0.29 8.66
C GLN A 24 0.09 0.32 7.37
N ILE A 25 -0.29 1.21 6.46
CA ILE A 25 0.46 1.45 5.25
C ILE A 25 0.87 2.91 5.24
N VAL A 26 2.18 3.15 5.17
CA VAL A 26 2.76 4.49 5.11
C VAL A 26 3.52 4.63 3.80
N ILE A 27 3.08 5.55 2.95
CA ILE A 27 3.75 5.86 1.69
C ILE A 27 4.59 7.13 1.88
N ASP A 28 5.89 6.94 1.91
CA ASP A 28 6.88 8.00 2.08
C ASP A 28 7.46 8.42 0.74
N TYR A 29 7.17 9.65 0.34
CA TYR A 29 7.64 10.24 -0.91
C TYR A 29 8.88 11.13 -0.72
N LYS A 30 9.30 11.41 0.52
CA LYS A 30 10.27 12.46 0.85
C LYS A 30 11.62 12.29 0.14
N ASN A 31 12.02 11.04 -0.08
CA ASN A 31 13.29 10.69 -0.73
C ASN A 31 13.15 10.40 -2.23
N GLY A 32 11.95 10.53 -2.79
CA GLY A 32 11.67 10.21 -4.18
C GLY A 32 12.29 11.21 -5.15
N ILE A 33 12.96 10.70 -6.18
CA ILE A 33 13.46 11.47 -7.31
C ILE A 33 12.48 11.34 -8.47
N TYR A 34 11.89 12.43 -8.94
CA TYR A 34 11.01 12.42 -10.10
C TYR A 34 11.61 13.24 -11.22
N GLN A 35 11.85 12.59 -12.36
CA GLN A 35 12.46 13.23 -13.53
C GLN A 35 13.79 13.96 -13.24
N GLY A 36 14.53 13.54 -12.20
CA GLY A 36 15.77 14.19 -11.77
C GLY A 36 15.59 15.32 -10.75
N TYR A 37 14.36 15.61 -10.32
CA TYR A 37 14.05 16.53 -9.23
C TYR A 37 13.71 15.80 -7.94
N THR A 38 14.03 16.39 -6.80
CA THR A 38 13.60 15.89 -5.49
C THR A 38 12.09 16.10 -5.32
N TYR A 39 11.44 15.24 -4.53
CA TYR A 39 10.02 15.35 -4.20
C TYR A 39 9.60 16.75 -3.76
N ASP A 40 10.39 17.39 -2.88
CA ASP A 40 10.15 18.75 -2.41
C ASP A 40 10.08 19.76 -3.56
N LYS A 41 10.90 19.59 -4.61
CA LYS A 41 10.90 20.48 -5.77
C LYS A 41 9.67 20.28 -6.66
N ILE A 42 9.15 19.05 -6.74
CA ILE A 42 7.92 18.74 -7.51
C ILE A 42 6.68 19.23 -6.80
N ILE A 43 6.62 19.15 -5.48
CA ILE A 43 5.53 19.77 -4.71
C ILE A 43 5.40 21.27 -5.04
N VAL A 44 6.52 21.94 -5.24
CA VAL A 44 6.56 23.37 -5.57
C VAL A 44 6.17 23.64 -7.03
N GLU A 45 6.64 22.81 -7.97
CA GLU A 45 6.44 23.03 -9.42
C GLU A 45 5.11 22.45 -9.95
N GLU A 46 4.63 21.34 -9.40
CA GLU A 46 3.41 20.63 -9.80
C GLU A 46 2.32 20.77 -8.73
N LYS A 47 1.73 21.97 -8.64
CA LYS A 47 0.76 22.34 -7.57
C LYS A 47 -0.46 21.42 -7.44
N ASP A 48 -0.79 20.68 -8.50
CA ASP A 48 -1.93 19.75 -8.50
C ASP A 48 -1.53 18.34 -8.03
N PHE A 49 -0.24 18.02 -7.96
CA PHE A 49 0.23 16.73 -7.46
C PHE A 49 -0.22 16.47 -6.02
N LEU A 50 -0.11 17.47 -5.14
CA LEU A 50 -0.59 17.35 -3.75
C LEU A 50 -2.12 17.24 -3.67
N LYS A 51 -2.85 17.88 -4.58
CA LYS A 51 -4.32 17.81 -4.59
C LYS A 51 -4.80 16.41 -4.98
N ASP A 52 -4.10 15.80 -5.93
CA ASP A 52 -4.45 14.46 -6.44
C ASP A 52 -3.75 13.33 -5.68
N LYS A 53 -2.89 13.64 -4.70
CA LYS A 53 -2.14 12.65 -3.91
C LYS A 53 -3.03 11.51 -3.39
N HIS A 54 -4.14 11.86 -2.74
CA HIS A 54 -5.09 10.87 -2.21
C HIS A 54 -5.73 9.99 -3.28
N ARG A 55 -5.89 10.49 -4.50
CA ARG A 55 -6.41 9.71 -5.63
C ARG A 55 -5.41 8.62 -6.04
N TYR A 56 -4.12 8.94 -6.06
CA TYR A 56 -3.08 7.98 -6.42
C TYR A 56 -2.84 6.95 -5.33
N GLU A 57 -2.81 7.38 -4.07
CA GLU A 57 -2.76 6.48 -2.92
C GLU A 57 -4.00 5.56 -2.89
N GLY A 58 -5.18 6.10 -3.20
CA GLY A 58 -6.41 5.32 -3.35
C GLY A 58 -6.27 4.16 -4.35
N ARG A 59 -5.69 4.43 -5.54
CA ARG A 59 -5.42 3.38 -6.55
C ARG A 59 -4.45 2.32 -6.04
N PHE A 60 -3.40 2.74 -5.34
CA PHE A 60 -2.47 1.81 -4.69
C PHE A 60 -3.20 0.92 -3.68
N TYR A 61 -4.01 1.51 -2.80
CA TYR A 61 -4.70 0.79 -1.73
C TYR A 61 -5.71 -0.22 -2.25
N GLU A 62 -6.46 0.15 -3.29
CA GLU A 62 -7.41 -0.74 -3.97
C GLU A 62 -6.69 -1.98 -4.53
N GLU A 63 -5.62 -1.78 -5.29
CA GLU A 63 -4.88 -2.90 -5.88
C GLU A 63 -4.12 -3.74 -4.84
N PHE A 64 -3.59 -3.10 -3.79
CA PHE A 64 -3.00 -3.81 -2.67
C PHE A 64 -4.00 -4.79 -2.05
N GLN A 65 -5.21 -4.33 -1.72
CA GLN A 65 -6.27 -5.14 -1.12
C GLN A 65 -6.77 -6.24 -2.06
N ASN A 66 -6.84 -5.97 -3.37
CA ASN A 66 -7.18 -6.98 -4.37
C ASN A 66 -6.20 -8.17 -4.34
N ASN A 67 -4.93 -7.92 -4.03
CA ASN A 67 -3.86 -8.91 -4.05
C ASN A 67 -3.51 -9.50 -2.66
N TYR A 68 -3.76 -8.77 -1.57
CA TYR A 68 -3.55 -9.18 -0.18
C TYR A 68 -4.83 -9.02 0.65
N LYS A 69 -5.68 -10.05 0.60
CA LYS A 69 -6.99 -10.07 1.26
C LYS A 69 -6.88 -10.50 2.72
N GLY A 70 -7.86 -10.06 3.53
CA GLY A 70 -8.06 -10.54 4.90
C GLY A 70 -7.35 -9.71 5.97
N VAL A 71 -6.81 -8.57 5.59
CA VAL A 71 -6.17 -7.61 6.49
C VAL A 71 -6.83 -6.24 6.29
N ALA A 72 -7.36 -5.67 7.37
CA ALA A 72 -7.92 -4.32 7.34
C ALA A 72 -6.76 -3.31 7.34
N TYR A 73 -6.63 -2.51 6.29
CA TYR A 73 -5.57 -1.52 6.24
C TYR A 73 -5.98 -0.20 6.89
N ILE A 74 -5.01 0.52 7.45
CA ILE A 74 -5.17 1.89 7.94
C ILE A 74 -4.20 2.76 7.13
N PRO A 75 -4.71 3.58 6.20
CA PRO A 75 -3.86 4.46 5.40
C PRO A 75 -3.29 5.58 6.28
N ASP A 76 -2.00 5.85 6.13
CA ASP A 76 -1.35 7.09 6.59
C ASP A 76 -1.44 7.37 8.11
N VAL A 77 -1.66 6.34 8.91
CA VAL A 77 -1.64 6.41 10.38
C VAL A 77 -0.56 5.51 10.91
N VAL A 78 0.34 6.08 11.72
CA VAL A 78 1.31 5.33 12.52
C VAL A 78 0.76 5.19 13.94
N ASN A 79 0.49 3.95 14.35
CA ASN A 79 0.17 3.58 15.72
C ASN A 79 1.12 2.45 16.13
N GLU A 80 1.79 2.62 17.26
CA GLU A 80 2.89 1.80 17.75
C GLU A 80 2.50 0.33 17.97
N ASP A 81 1.21 0.04 18.17
CA ASP A 81 0.71 -1.30 18.51
C ASP A 81 0.36 -2.17 17.28
N GLU A 82 0.35 -1.62 16.06
CA GLU A 82 -0.01 -2.38 14.85
C GLU A 82 1.19 -2.52 13.91
N PRO A 83 1.26 -3.61 13.12
CA PRO A 83 2.33 -3.78 12.16
C PRO A 83 2.27 -2.70 11.07
N VAL A 84 3.44 -2.18 10.70
CA VAL A 84 3.60 -1.12 9.69
C VAL A 84 4.28 -1.67 8.45
N LEU A 85 3.63 -1.49 7.31
CA LEU A 85 4.20 -1.62 5.98
C LEU A 85 4.62 -0.23 5.49
N LYS A 86 5.93 0.01 5.45
CA LYS A 86 6.47 1.27 4.91
C LYS A 86 6.82 1.11 3.44
N ILE A 87 6.42 2.06 2.61
CA ILE A 87 6.69 2.12 1.19
C ILE A 87 7.44 3.42 0.92
N GLU A 88 8.73 3.32 0.68
CA GLU A 88 9.58 4.47 0.39
C GLU A 88 9.76 4.61 -1.12
N ILE A 89 9.14 5.62 -1.72
CA ILE A 89 9.31 5.91 -3.14
C ILE A 89 10.71 6.45 -3.36
N LEU A 90 11.49 5.77 -4.21
CA LEU A 90 12.88 6.13 -4.53
C LEU A 90 12.96 6.92 -5.83
N GLN A 91 12.22 6.49 -6.85
CA GLN A 91 12.29 7.10 -8.17
C GLN A 91 10.96 7.01 -8.89
N VAL A 92 10.66 8.07 -9.66
CA VAL A 92 9.55 8.13 -10.60
C VAL A 92 10.02 8.65 -11.95
N THR A 93 9.73 7.90 -13.01
CA THR A 93 10.09 8.30 -14.38
C THR A 93 9.03 9.21 -14.99
N ARG A 94 9.34 9.80 -16.17
CA ARG A 94 8.36 10.54 -16.98
C ARG A 94 7.17 9.70 -17.44
N LYS A 95 7.36 8.38 -17.51
CA LYS A 95 6.33 7.42 -17.89
C LYS A 95 5.48 6.97 -16.69
N GLY A 96 5.76 7.49 -15.49
CA GLY A 96 5.09 7.08 -14.26
C GLY A 96 5.61 5.76 -13.69
N ASP A 97 6.71 5.21 -14.21
CA ASP A 97 7.32 4.02 -13.62
C ASP A 97 7.84 4.37 -12.23
N LEU A 98 7.55 3.51 -11.25
CA LEU A 98 7.92 3.69 -9.85
C LEU A 98 8.94 2.65 -9.43
N GLN A 99 9.94 3.12 -8.69
CA GLN A 99 10.80 2.26 -7.88
C GLN A 99 10.59 2.63 -6.40
N ALA A 100 10.37 1.62 -5.57
CA ALA A 100 10.16 1.80 -4.15
C ALA A 100 10.86 0.74 -3.31
N ASN A 101 11.32 1.10 -2.12
CA ASN A 101 11.63 0.14 -1.08
C ASN A 101 10.35 -0.18 -0.31
N VAL A 102 10.15 -1.45 -0.02
CA VAL A 102 9.01 -1.97 0.75
C VAL A 102 9.59 -2.64 1.98
N ILE A 103 9.17 -2.15 3.15
CA ILE A 103 9.73 -2.52 4.45
C ILE A 103 8.60 -3.05 5.33
N TYR A 104 8.76 -4.26 5.85
CA TYR A 104 7.82 -4.89 6.76
C TYR A 104 8.58 -5.71 7.82
N GLY A 105 8.54 -5.26 9.07
CA GLY A 105 9.43 -5.79 10.11
C GLY A 105 10.90 -5.66 9.69
N ASP A 106 11.65 -6.75 9.76
CA ASP A 106 13.06 -6.80 9.35
C ASP A 106 13.26 -7.04 7.84
N GLN A 107 12.18 -7.23 7.07
CA GLN A 107 12.26 -7.52 5.65
C GLN A 107 12.24 -6.23 4.83
N THR A 108 13.20 -6.10 3.92
CA THR A 108 13.23 -5.02 2.91
C THR A 108 13.36 -5.62 1.53
N THR A 109 12.54 -5.14 0.59
CA THR A 109 12.68 -5.47 -0.83
C THR A 109 12.53 -4.22 -1.68
N THR A 110 13.16 -4.18 -2.84
CA THR A 110 12.91 -3.14 -3.85
C THR A 110 11.88 -3.65 -4.85
N VAL A 111 10.81 -2.88 -5.06
CA VAL A 111 9.76 -3.16 -6.04
C VAL A 111 9.85 -2.14 -7.16
N GLN A 112 9.74 -2.64 -8.39
CA GLN A 112 9.58 -1.82 -9.58
C GLN A 112 8.18 -2.03 -10.14
N ALA A 113 7.51 -0.93 -10.47
CA ALA A 113 6.19 -0.91 -11.07
C ALA A 113 6.24 -0.06 -12.33
N GLU A 114 5.71 -0.58 -13.42
CA GLU A 114 5.59 0.16 -14.67
C GLU A 114 4.48 1.21 -14.54
N GLY A 115 4.64 2.35 -15.20
CA GLY A 115 3.57 3.33 -15.34
C GLY A 115 2.70 3.02 -16.55
N GLY A 116 2.28 4.08 -17.25
CA GLY A 116 1.48 4.00 -18.46
C GLY A 116 2.27 4.33 -19.74
N THR A 117 1.68 4.03 -20.89
CA THR A 117 2.32 4.24 -22.19
C THR A 117 2.08 5.64 -22.77
N PHE A 118 0.97 6.28 -22.42
CA PHE A 118 0.57 7.59 -22.93
C PHE A 118 -0.34 8.33 -21.95
N GLY A 119 -0.15 9.63 -21.77
CA GLY A 119 -1.00 10.46 -20.91
C GLY A 119 -0.27 11.64 -20.29
N THR A 120 -0.97 12.38 -19.43
CA THR A 120 -0.34 13.37 -18.55
C THR A 120 0.49 12.66 -17.49
N PHE A 121 1.53 13.32 -16.98
CA PHE A 121 2.36 12.78 -15.91
C PHE A 121 1.53 12.26 -14.72
N LEU A 122 0.49 13.01 -14.34
CA LEU A 122 -0.45 12.67 -13.29
C LEU A 122 -1.21 11.35 -13.54
N ASN A 123 -1.67 11.11 -14.76
CA ASN A 123 -2.33 9.84 -15.11
C ASN A 123 -1.34 8.67 -15.06
N LEU A 124 -0.16 8.88 -15.66
CA LEU A 124 0.91 7.90 -15.71
C LEU A 124 1.41 7.51 -14.31
N PHE A 125 1.51 8.49 -13.41
CA PHE A 125 1.83 8.27 -12.01
C PHE A 125 0.76 7.47 -11.28
N GLY A 126 -0.52 7.77 -11.53
CA GLY A 126 -1.63 6.99 -11.00
C GLY A 126 -1.60 5.53 -11.43
N ASP A 127 -1.24 5.25 -12.69
CA ASP A 127 -1.08 3.88 -13.21
C ASP A 127 0.13 3.19 -12.56
N GLY A 128 1.22 3.92 -12.35
CA GLY A 128 2.37 3.44 -11.58
C GLY A 128 2.01 3.03 -10.15
N MET A 129 1.22 3.85 -9.44
CA MET A 129 0.78 3.56 -8.08
C MET A 129 -0.15 2.34 -8.01
N GLU A 130 -1.03 2.18 -9.00
CA GLU A 130 -1.87 0.99 -9.16
C GLU A 130 -1.01 -0.29 -9.29
N HIS A 131 -0.07 -0.27 -10.24
CA HIS A 131 0.85 -1.39 -10.45
C HIS A 131 1.74 -1.67 -9.23
N LEU A 132 2.17 -0.62 -8.52
CA LEU A 132 2.93 -0.76 -7.28
C LEU A 132 2.08 -1.46 -6.20
N GLY A 133 0.82 -1.05 -6.02
CA GLY A 133 -0.12 -1.69 -5.08
C GLY A 133 -0.26 -3.18 -5.32
N LYS A 134 -0.42 -3.56 -6.59
CA LYS A 134 -0.49 -4.96 -7.02
C LYS A 134 0.79 -5.75 -6.68
N GLN A 135 1.97 -5.20 -6.96
CA GLN A 135 3.24 -5.89 -6.68
C GLN A 135 3.50 -6.02 -5.18
N VAL A 136 3.23 -4.95 -4.41
CA VAL A 136 3.36 -4.95 -2.96
C VAL A 136 2.41 -5.94 -2.31
N GLY A 137 1.14 -6.00 -2.74
CA GLY A 137 0.17 -6.97 -2.23
C GLY A 137 0.60 -8.42 -2.51
N LYS A 138 1.15 -8.70 -3.69
CA LYS A 138 1.72 -10.03 -4.01
C LYS A 138 2.92 -10.36 -3.14
N TRP A 139 3.80 -9.39 -2.88
CA TRP A 139 4.96 -9.58 -2.02
C TRP A 139 4.53 -9.84 -0.57
N MET A 140 3.63 -9.04 -0.01
CA MET A 140 3.08 -9.23 1.34
C MET A 140 2.44 -10.60 1.53
N LYS A 141 1.69 -11.08 0.52
CA LYS A 141 1.12 -12.44 0.55
C LYS A 141 2.16 -13.55 0.63
N LYS A 142 3.40 -13.30 0.19
CA LYS A 142 4.52 -14.23 0.30
C LYS A 142 5.28 -14.05 1.61
N ALA A 143 5.50 -12.80 2.03
CA ALA A 143 6.22 -12.45 3.26
C ALA A 143 5.49 -12.84 4.54
N ALA A 144 4.14 -12.83 4.52
CA ALA A 144 3.29 -13.21 5.64
C ALA A 144 2.99 -14.72 5.75
N LYS A 145 3.63 -15.55 4.91
CA LYS A 145 3.53 -17.02 4.95
C LYS A 145 4.79 -17.63 5.54
#